data_AF-A0A8J8C2A6-F1
#
_entry.id   AF-A0A8J8C2A6-F1
#
_cell.length_a   1.000
_cell.length_b   1.000
_cell.length_c   1.000
_cell.angle_alpha   90.00
_cell.angle_beta   90.00
_cell.angle_gamma   90.00
#
_symmetry.space_group_name_H-M   'P 1'
#
loop_
_entity.id
_entity.type
_entity.pdbx_description
1 polymer ?
#
loop_
_entity_poly.entity_id
_entity_poly.type
_entity_poly.pdbx_seq_one_letter_code
_entity_poly.pdbx_strand_id
1 'polypeptide(L)' 'MKVTIEEFTEKDAEDLEEVFHKVWSVSYEYPEEWRKNRQPKKEEIIKEMHA' A
#
# COMPACT_ATOMS: atom_id res chain seq x y z
N MET A 1 -18.27 -12.29 -16.38
CA MET A 1 -17.70 -11.88 -15.08
C MET A 1 -18.00 -10.40 -14.91
N LYS A 2 -18.65 -9.99 -13.83
CA LYS A 2 -18.95 -8.58 -13.57
C LYS A 2 -17.87 -8.05 -12.63
N VAL A 3 -17.16 -7.00 -13.02
CA VAL A 3 -16.15 -6.35 -12.18
C VAL A 3 -16.81 -5.10 -11.59
N THR A 4 -16.75 -4.96 -10.27
CA THR A 4 -17.15 -3.75 -9.56
C THR A 4 -15.89 -3.01 -9.16
N ILE A 5 -15.89 -1.70 -9.35
CA ILE A 5 -14.81 -0.82 -8.91
C ILE A 5 -15.35 -0.03 -7.73
N GLU A 6 -14.63 -0.08 -6.61
CA GLU A 6 -14.93 0.64 -5.37
C GLU A 6 -13.70 1.44 -4.96
N GLU A 7 -13.92 2.63 -4.39
CA GLU A 7 -12.83 3.42 -3.82
C GLU A 7 -12.41 2.83 -2.48
N PHE A 8 -11.11 2.81 -2.21
CA PHE A 8 -10.60 2.47 -0.90
C PHE A 8 -11.01 3.54 0.11
N THR A 9 -11.29 3.11 1.34
CA THR A 9 -11.53 3.99 2.47
C THR A 9 -10.56 3.67 3.60
N GLU A 10 -10.61 4.44 4.69
CA GLU A 10 -9.72 4.23 5.85
C GLU A 10 -9.75 2.81 6.42
N LYS A 11 -10.88 2.10 6.26
CA LYS A 11 -11.04 0.71 6.72
C LYS A 11 -10.05 -0.24 6.02
N ASP A 12 -9.63 0.10 4.80
CA ASP A 12 -8.77 -0.73 3.96
C ASP A 12 -7.28 -0.43 4.20
N ALA A 13 -6.96 0.61 4.98
CA ALA A 13 -5.59 1.09 5.14
C ALA A 13 -4.65 0.07 5.82
N GLU A 14 -5.19 -0.77 6.71
CA GLU A 14 -4.43 -1.84 7.36
C GLU A 14 -4.08 -2.97 6.39
N ASP A 15 -5.05 -3.39 5.58
CA ASP A 15 -4.84 -4.39 4.52
C ASP A 15 -3.86 -3.87 3.46
N LEU A 16 -3.97 -2.59 3.10
CA LEU A 16 -3.04 -1.93 2.18
C LEU A 16 -1.61 -1.90 2.74
N GLU A 17 -1.40 -1.56 4.02
CA GLU A 17 -0.08 -1.63 4.66
C GLU A 17 0.52 -3.04 4.55
N GLU A 18 -0.26 -4.08 4.87
CA GLU A 18 0.19 -5.47 4.76
C GLU A 18 0.60 -5.81 3.32
N VAL A 19 -0.24 -5.46 2.34
CA VAL A 19 0.03 -5.72 0.92
C VAL A 19 1.29 -5.00 0.47
N PHE A 20 1.46 -3.71 0.79
CA PHE A 20 2.66 -2.97 0.43
C PHE A 20 3.91 -3.59 1.06
N HIS A 21 3.87 -3.91 2.35
CA HIS A 21 5.00 -4.54 3.03
C HIS A 21 5.36 -5.89 2.41
N LYS A 22 4.36 -6.74 2.16
CA LYS A 22 4.56 -8.08 1.59
C LYS A 22 5.13 -8.03 0.18
N VAL A 23 4.65 -7.13 -0.67
CA VAL A 23 5.13 -7.00 -2.04
C VAL A 23 6.54 -6.40 -2.06
N TRP A 24 6.75 -5.24 -1.42
CA TRP A 24 8.02 -4.52 -1.51
C TRP A 24 9.16 -5.14 -0.71
N SER A 25 8.88 -6.01 0.28
CA SER A 25 9.93 -6.73 1.01
C SER A 25 10.68 -7.74 0.13
N VAL A 26 10.05 -8.25 -0.93
CA VAL A 26 10.61 -9.31 -1.80
C VAL A 26 10.91 -8.87 -3.23
N SER A 27 10.58 -7.64 -3.63
CA SER A 27 10.85 -7.11 -4.98
C SER A 27 12.32 -6.72 -5.21
N TYR A 28 13.24 -7.67 -5.02
CA TYR A 28 14.70 -7.46 -5.06
C TYR A 28 15.25 -6.95 -6.39
N GLU A 29 14.45 -6.97 -7.45
CA GLU A 29 14.73 -6.33 -8.73
C GLU A 29 14.81 -4.79 -8.63
N TYR A 30 14.29 -4.18 -7.56
CA TYR A 30 14.36 -2.74 -7.31
C TYR A 30 15.40 -2.35 -6.25
N PRO A 31 15.94 -1.11 -6.33
CA PRO A 31 16.82 -0.55 -5.31
C PRO A 31 16.22 -0.65 -3.91
N GLU A 32 17.06 -0.93 -2.91
CA GLU A 32 16.63 -1.07 -1.51
C GLU A 32 15.92 0.18 -0.98
N GLU A 33 16.42 1.36 -1.32
CA GLU A 33 15.79 2.64 -0.98
C GLU A 33 14.35 2.74 -1.49
N TRP A 34 14.08 2.27 -2.71
CA TRP A 34 12.74 2.31 -3.29
C TRP A 34 11.81 1.34 -2.57
N ARG A 35 12.30 0.13 -2.27
CA ARG A 35 11.55 -0.87 -1.50
C ARG A 35 11.18 -0.36 -0.11
N LYS A 36 12.09 0.31 0.57
CA LYS A 36 11.82 0.89 1.90
C LYS A 36 10.82 2.04 1.85
N ASN A 37 10.93 2.92 0.86
CA ASN A 37 10.05 4.09 0.73
C ASN A 37 8.62 3.73 0.28
N ARG A 38 8.40 2.52 -0.22
CA ARG A 38 7.09 2.05 -0.69
C ARG A 38 6.39 1.09 0.27
N GLN A 39 6.79 1.13 1.53
CA GLN A 39 6.12 0.41 2.63
C GLN A 39 5.50 1.43 3.60
N PRO A 40 4.54 2.25 3.14
CA PRO A 40 3.92 3.26 3.99
C PRO A 40 3.18 2.60 5.15
N LYS A 41 3.16 3.26 6.30
CA LYS A 41 2.33 2.87 7.44
C LYS A 41 0.87 3.24 7.22
N LYS A 42 -0.04 2.55 7.89
CA LYS A 42 -1.48 2.83 7.88
C LYS A 42 -1.79 4.33 8.02
N GLU A 43 -1.11 5.03 8.92
CA GLU A 43 -1.32 6.47 9.13
C GLU A 43 -0.94 7.32 7.91
N GLU A 44 0.12 6.92 7.19
CA GLU A 44 0.57 7.59 5.96
C GLU A 44 -0.39 7.32 4.81
N ILE A 45 -0.91 6.09 4.71
CA ILE A 45 -1.92 5.70 3.72
C ILE A 45 -3.22 6.49 3.95
N ILE A 46 -3.69 6.57 5.20
CA ILE A 46 -4.89 7.37 5.54
C ILE A 46 -4.64 8.84 5.19
N LYS A 47 -3.46 9.37 5.49
CA LYS A 47 -3.11 10.75 5.15
C LYS A 47 -3.15 10.98 3.63
N GLU A 48 -2.67 10.03 2.84
CA GLU A 48 -2.74 10.10 1.37
C GLU A 48 -4.18 10.04 0.85
N MET A 49 -5.05 9.23 1.45
CA MET A 49 -6.48 9.16 1.08
C MET A 49 -7.23 10.48 1.28
N HIS A 50 -6.75 11.35 2.17
CA HIS A 50 -7.35 12.65 2.49
C HIS A 50 -6.62 13.86 1.88
N ALA A 51 -5.56 13.63 1.11
CA ALA A 51 -4.74 14.68 0.50
C ALA A 51 -5.35 15.25 -0.78
#